data_AF-T0ZEN8-F1
#
_entry.id   AF-T0ZEN8-F1
#
_cell.length_a   1.000
_cell.length_b   1.000
_cell.length_c   1.000
_cell.angle_alpha   90.00
_cell.angle_beta   90.00
_cell.angle_gamma   90.00
#
_symmetry.space_group_name_H-M   'P 1'
#
loop_
_entity.id
_entity.type
_entity.pdbx_description
1 polymer ?
#
loop_
_entity_poly.entity_id
_entity_poly.type
_entity_poly.pdbx_seq_one_letter_code
_entity_poly.pdbx_strand_id
1 'polypeptide(L)'
;MAVLEIDFDPADVITVGVAGEPGQRTFFLEARQGSACRTLLVEKVQLQELGAQIVAILDPLEGHEGHAPEPVQGATGAPGWHIGSIQLSWDEREGGCTLLLEERSTSP
;
A
#
# COMPACT_ATOMS: atom_id res chain seq x y z
N MET A 1 -5.89 -23.01 -11.84
CA MET A 1 -5.29 -21.66 -11.91
C MET A 1 -4.38 -21.50 -10.71
N ALA A 2 -3.16 -21.05 -10.91
CA ALA A 2 -2.26 -20.74 -9.81
C ALA A 2 -2.60 -19.34 -9.29
N VAL A 3 -2.86 -19.22 -7.98
CA VAL A 3 -2.89 -17.93 -7.30
C VAL A 3 -1.43 -17.58 -7.03
N LEU A 4 -0.99 -16.40 -7.48
CA LEU A 4 0.32 -15.88 -7.12
C LEU A 4 0.15 -15.11 -5.80
N GLU A 5 0.55 -15.73 -4.70
CA GLU A 5 0.64 -15.07 -3.40
C GLU A 5 2.02 -14.46 -3.25
N ILE A 6 2.07 -13.18 -2.87
CA ILE A 6 3.33 -12.46 -2.60
C ILE A 6 3.21 -11.91 -1.19
N ASP A 7 4.10 -12.37 -0.32
CA ASP A 7 4.11 -12.00 1.08
C ASP A 7 5.26 -11.04 1.39
N PHE A 8 4.97 -10.05 2.24
CA PHE A 8 5.90 -9.06 2.77
C PHE A 8 5.65 -8.92 4.28
N ASP A 9 6.04 -9.92 5.07
CA ASP A 9 5.87 -9.93 6.52
C ASP A 9 7.22 -9.96 7.29
N PRO A 10 7.63 -8.85 7.93
CA PRO A 10 7.14 -7.49 7.75
C PRO A 10 7.69 -6.85 6.46
N ALA A 11 6.94 -5.87 5.93
CA ALA A 11 7.45 -4.97 4.90
C ALA A 11 8.38 -3.92 5.53
N ASP A 12 9.51 -3.63 4.89
CA ASP A 12 10.40 -2.54 5.32
C ASP A 12 9.79 -1.17 5.00
N VAL A 13 9.12 -1.08 3.85
CA VAL A 13 8.57 0.16 3.32
C VAL A 13 7.27 -0.12 2.56
N ILE A 14 6.22 0.62 2.90
CA ILE A 14 5.03 0.79 2.07
C ILE A 14 4.94 2.27 1.71
N THR A 15 4.98 2.60 0.42
CA THR A 15 4.95 3.99 -0.05
C THR A 15 4.02 4.18 -1.24
N VAL A 16 3.63 5.43 -1.49
CA VAL A 16 2.76 5.83 -2.59
C VAL A 16 3.52 6.75 -3.52
N GLY A 17 3.49 6.45 -4.81
CA GLY A 17 4.04 7.27 -5.88
C GLY A 17 2.96 7.92 -6.73
N VAL A 18 3.29 9.05 -7.35
CA VAL A 18 2.46 9.69 -8.37
C VAL A 18 3.34 10.14 -9.52
N ALA A 19 2.91 9.85 -10.76
CA ALA A 19 3.59 10.30 -11.97
C ALA A 19 2.60 10.95 -12.94
N GLY A 20 3.10 11.86 -13.78
CA GLY A 20 2.30 12.57 -14.79
C GLY A 20 1.73 13.90 -14.32
N GLU A 21 1.26 14.69 -15.30
CA GLU A 21 0.69 16.01 -15.08
C GLU A 21 -0.70 15.92 -14.40
N PRO A 22 -1.14 16.98 -13.69
CA PRO A 22 -2.51 17.06 -13.20
C PRO A 22 -3.55 16.74 -14.29
N GLY A 23 -4.45 15.79 -14.02
CA GLY A 23 -5.43 15.28 -14.99
C GLY A 23 -4.99 14.02 -15.75
N GLN A 24 -3.70 13.69 -15.74
CA GLN A 24 -3.13 12.45 -16.32
C GLN A 24 -2.25 11.72 -15.30
N ARG A 25 -2.59 11.84 -14.00
CA ARG A 25 -1.81 11.24 -12.93
C ARG A 25 -2.05 9.74 -12.87
N THR A 26 -0.97 8.98 -12.85
CA THR A 26 -0.96 7.57 -12.48
C THR A 26 -0.48 7.47 -11.04
N PHE A 27 -1.19 6.67 -10.25
CA PHE A 27 -0.87 6.44 -8.84
C PHE A 27 -0.32 5.03 -8.67
N PHE A 28 0.65 4.92 -7.79
CA PHE A 28 1.36 3.68 -7.53
C PHE A 28 1.40 3.40 -6.04
N LEU A 29 1.27 2.14 -5.66
CA LEU A 29 1.62 1.66 -4.33
C LEU A 29 2.84 0.76 -4.47
N GLU A 30 3.83 0.94 -3.60
CA GLU A 30 5.06 0.17 -3.63
C GLU A 30 5.35 -0.45 -2.27
N ALA A 31 5.61 -1.77 -2.28
CA ALA A 31 6.04 -2.53 -1.11
C ALA A 31 7.48 -3.02 -1.30
N ARG A 32 8.32 -2.86 -0.27
CA ARG A 32 9.74 -3.28 -0.28
C ARG A 32 10.06 -4.15 0.93
N GLN A 33 10.90 -5.17 0.71
CA GLN A 33 11.53 -6.00 1.74
C GLN A 33 12.92 -6.42 1.26
N GLY A 34 13.97 -5.91 1.91
CA GLY A 34 15.36 -6.04 1.47
C GLY A 34 15.54 -5.54 0.03
N SER A 35 15.96 -6.44 -0.87
CA SER A 35 16.08 -6.16 -2.31
C SER A 35 14.81 -6.43 -3.11
N ALA A 36 13.77 -7.00 -2.49
CA ALA A 36 12.50 -7.25 -3.16
C ALA A 36 11.66 -5.98 -3.19
N CYS A 37 11.09 -5.68 -4.35
CA CYS A 37 10.21 -4.55 -4.57
C CYS A 37 9.02 -4.99 -5.44
N ARG A 38 7.82 -4.50 -5.12
CA ARG A 38 6.62 -4.63 -5.95
C ARG A 38 5.96 -3.28 -6.09
N THR A 39 5.76 -2.85 -7.33
CA THR A 39 5.05 -1.61 -7.67
C THR A 39 3.72 -1.98 -8.32
N LEU A 40 2.63 -1.42 -7.80
CA LEU A 40 1.26 -1.75 -8.14
C LEU A 40 0.55 -0.49 -8.64
N LEU A 41 -0.27 -0.64 -9.67
CA LEU A 41 -1.16 0.43 -10.14
C LEU A 41 -2.39 0.48 -9.25
N VAL A 42 -2.67 1.67 -8.73
CA VAL A 42 -3.78 1.91 -7.82
C VAL A 42 -4.61 3.09 -8.32
N GLU A 43 -5.90 3.05 -8.02
CA GLU A 43 -6.78 4.17 -8.30
C GLU A 43 -6.65 5.23 -7.21
N LYS A 44 -6.83 6.50 -7.58
CA LYS A 44 -6.80 7.62 -6.62
C LYS A 44 -7.80 7.41 -5.47
N VAL A 45 -9.01 6.92 -5.79
CA VAL A 45 -10.07 6.71 -4.80
C VAL A 45 -9.69 5.64 -3.79
N GLN A 46 -9.09 4.53 -4.23
CA GLN A 46 -8.60 3.46 -3.34
C GLN A 46 -7.55 3.99 -2.36
N LEU A 47 -6.64 4.85 -2.82
CA LEU A 47 -5.66 5.50 -1.93
C LEU A 47 -6.29 6.44 -0.92
N GLN A 48 -7.36 7.15 -1.28
CA GLN A 48 -8.09 8.01 -0.35
C GLN A 48 -8.81 7.19 0.73
N GLU A 49 -9.44 6.09 0.34
CA GLU A 49 -10.09 5.15 1.26
C GLU A 49 -9.08 4.49 2.19
N LEU A 50 -7.91 4.09 1.68
CA LEU A 50 -6.82 3.56 2.49
C LEU A 50 -6.34 4.60 3.52
N GLY A 51 -6.10 5.84 3.09
CA GLY A 51 -5.68 6.92 3.98
C GLY A 51 -6.69 7.17 5.10
N ALA A 52 -7.99 7.16 4.78
CA ALA A 52 -9.05 7.30 5.78
C ALA A 52 -9.08 6.13 6.78
N GLN A 53 -8.89 4.88 6.31
CA GLN A 53 -8.80 3.71 7.19
C GLN A 53 -7.58 3.77 8.13
N ILE A 54 -6.42 4.20 7.61
CA ILE A 54 -5.21 4.38 8.44
C ILE A 54 -5.48 5.39 9.55
N VAL A 55 -6.07 6.55 9.22
CA VAL A 55 -6.41 7.57 10.22
C VAL A 55 -7.37 7.01 11.27
N ALA A 56 -8.40 6.26 10.86
CA ALA A 56 -9.35 5.65 11.81
C ALA A 56 -8.71 4.62 12.74
N ILE A 57 -7.71 3.87 12.28
CA ILE A 57 -6.94 2.92 13.13
C ILE A 57 -6.02 3.66 14.09
N LEU A 58 -5.46 4.81 13.67
CA LEU A 58 -4.53 5.60 14.48
C LEU A 58 -5.23 6.53 15.47
N ASP A 59 -6.50 6.90 15.24
CA ASP A 59 -7.29 7.80 16.11
C ASP A 59 -7.37 7.30 17.58
N PRO A 60 -7.65 6.01 17.87
CA PRO A 60 -7.57 5.49 19.23
C PRO A 60 -6.17 5.54 19.88
N LEU A 61 -5.11 5.72 19.09
CA LEU A 61 -3.71 5.77 19.55
C LEU A 61 -3.23 7.21 19.80
N GLU A 62 -4.13 8.20 19.74
CA GLU A 62 -3.83 9.61 20.02
C GLU A 62 -3.11 9.79 21.37
N GLY A 63 -1.90 10.38 21.32
CA GLY A 63 -1.05 10.62 22.49
C GLY A 63 0.10 9.62 22.69
N HIS A 64 0.18 8.56 21.88
CA HIS A 64 1.36 7.68 21.85
C HIS A 64 2.50 8.29 21.04
N GLU A 65 3.70 8.34 21.62
CA GLU A 65 4.91 8.76 20.91
C GLU A 65 5.43 7.61 20.03
N GLY A 66 5.47 7.83 18.71
CA GLY A 66 6.03 6.91 17.73
C GLY A 66 7.03 7.62 16.81
N HIS A 67 8.03 6.88 16.34
CA HIS A 67 8.95 7.39 15.32
C HIS A 67 8.37 7.16 13.94
N ALA A 68 7.98 8.24 13.25
CA ALA A 68 7.63 8.14 11.84
C ALA A 68 8.89 7.77 11.03
N PRO A 69 8.81 6.80 10.10
CA PRO A 69 9.93 6.47 9.24
C PRO A 69 10.31 7.69 8.38
N GLU A 70 11.58 7.77 7.99
CA GLU A 70 12.00 8.78 7.04
C GLU A 70 11.22 8.61 5.71
N PRO A 71 10.73 9.72 5.12
CA PRO A 71 10.02 9.64 3.86
C PRO A 71 10.94 9.10 2.77
N VAL A 72 10.63 7.91 2.29
CA VAL A 72 11.30 7.31 1.13
C VAL A 72 10.86 8.00 -0.15
N GLN A 73 11.75 8.09 -1.14
CA GLN A 73 11.35 8.56 -2.47
C GLN A 73 10.30 7.62 -3.07
N GLY A 74 9.32 8.22 -3.74
CA GLY A 74 8.11 7.56 -4.24
C GLY A 74 8.40 6.41 -5.20
N ALA A 75 7.34 5.67 -5.55
CA ALA A 75 7.44 4.44 -6.33
C ALA A 75 8.36 4.57 -7.55
N THR A 76 9.38 3.72 -7.60
CA THR A 76 10.47 3.75 -8.60
C THR A 76 10.41 2.59 -9.58
N GLY A 77 9.59 1.56 -9.31
CA GLY A 77 9.48 0.39 -10.17
C GLY A 77 8.53 0.56 -11.36
N ALA A 78 8.72 -0.29 -12.37
CA ALA A 78 7.74 -0.44 -13.44
C ALA A 78 6.47 -1.12 -12.86
N PRO A 79 5.27 -0.59 -13.14
CA PRO A 79 4.05 -1.16 -12.57
C PRO A 79 3.83 -2.60 -13.04
N GLY A 80 3.58 -3.50 -12.08
CA GLY A 80 3.29 -4.91 -12.33
C GLY A 80 1.82 -5.15 -12.70
N TRP A 81 0.91 -4.76 -11.81
CA TRP A 81 -0.51 -5.15 -11.86
C TRP A 81 -1.46 -4.04 -11.39
N HIS A 82 -2.71 -4.06 -11.88
CA HIS A 82 -3.77 -3.17 -11.43
C HIS A 82 -4.47 -3.75 -10.20
N ILE A 83 -4.60 -2.96 -9.14
CA ILE A 83 -5.29 -3.40 -7.92
C ILE A 83 -6.80 -3.26 -8.04
N GLY A 84 -7.51 -4.33 -7.68
CA GLY A 84 -8.96 -4.41 -7.58
C GLY A 84 -9.46 -3.95 -6.21
N SER A 85 -8.84 -4.45 -5.14
CA SER A 85 -9.23 -4.16 -3.75
C SER A 85 -8.00 -3.90 -2.86
N ILE A 86 -8.19 -3.05 -1.86
CA ILE A 86 -7.23 -2.78 -0.79
C ILE A 86 -7.97 -2.98 0.53
N GLN A 87 -7.45 -3.84 1.39
CA GLN A 87 -8.02 -4.09 2.72
C GLN A 87 -6.94 -3.88 3.78
N LEU A 88 -7.26 -3.07 4.79
CA LEU A 88 -6.40 -2.83 5.93
C LEU A 88 -7.07 -3.39 7.19
N SER A 89 -6.37 -4.27 7.89
CA SER A 89 -6.78 -4.76 9.20
C SER A 89 -5.73 -4.42 10.26
N TRP A 90 -6.19 -4.21 11.48
CA TRP A 90 -5.34 -4.02 12.66
C TRP A 90 -5.50 -5.23 13.57
N ASP A 91 -4.38 -5.81 14.00
CA ASP A 91 -4.35 -6.86 15.02
C ASP A 91 -3.92 -6.25 16.36
N GLU A 92 -4.85 -6.19 17.31
CA GLU A 92 -4.60 -5.62 18.64
C GLU A 92 -3.66 -6.48 19.50
N ARG A 93 -3.54 -7.78 19.22
CA ARG A 93 -2.71 -8.70 20.01
C ARG A 93 -1.25 -8.63 19.60
N GLU A 94 -1.01 -8.57 18.31
CA GLU A 94 0.34 -8.47 17.75
C GLU A 94 0.81 -7.00 17.65
N GLY A 95 -0.12 -6.03 17.71
CA GLY A 95 0.18 -4.61 17.62
C GLY A 95 0.62 -4.20 16.21
N GLY A 96 0.09 -4.86 15.19
CA GLY A 96 0.48 -4.71 13.80
C GLY A 96 -0.71 -4.50 12.87
N CYS A 97 -0.44 -3.98 11.67
CA CYS A 97 -1.44 -3.89 10.62
C CYS A 97 -1.10 -4.84 9.46
N THR A 98 -2.15 -5.42 8.87
CA THR A 98 -2.04 -6.24 7.67
C THR A 98 -2.70 -5.50 6.53
N LEU A 99 -1.96 -5.32 5.43
CA LEU A 99 -2.46 -4.73 4.20
C LEU A 99 -2.59 -5.82 3.13
N LEU A 100 -3.81 -6.20 2.79
CA LEU A 100 -4.10 -7.16 1.73
C LEU A 100 -4.47 -6.42 0.43
N LEU A 101 -3.84 -6.83 -0.66
CA LEU A 101 -3.97 -6.22 -1.98
C LEU A 101 -4.35 -7.30 -2.98
N GLU A 102 -5.52 -7.19 -3.60
CA GLU A 102 -5.95 -8.15 -4.62
C GLU A 102 -5.88 -7.51 -6.01
N GLU A 103 -5.30 -8.25 -6.97
CA GLU A 103 -5.25 -7.83 -8.37
C GLU A 103 -6.67 -7.80 -8.97
N ARG A 104 -6.96 -6.74 -9.72
CA ARG A 104 -8.11 -6.71 -10.62
C ARG A 104 -7.83 -7.70 -11.75
N SER A 105 -8.53 -8.83 -11.74
CA SER A 105 -8.56 -9.72 -12.89
C SER A 105 -9.01 -8.93 -14.12
N THR A 106 -8.09 -8.61 -15.02
CA THR A 106 -8.46 -8.17 -16.37
C THR A 106 -9.02 -9.40 -17.07
N SER A 107 -10.34 -9.56 -17.04
CA SER A 107 -11.00 -10.48 -17.98
C SER A 107 -10.59 -10.06 -19.40
N PRO A 108 -10.25 -11.01 -20.29
CA PRO A 108 -10.07 -10.71 -21.71
C PRO A 108 -11.36 -10.12 -22.32
#